data_AF-A0A8J6C2D4-F1
#
_entry.id   AF-A0A8J6C2D4-F1
#
_cell.length_a   1.000
_cell.length_b   1.000
_cell.length_c   1.000
_cell.angle_alpha   90.00
_cell.angle_beta   90.00
_cell.angle_gamma   90.00
#
_symmetry.space_group_name_H-M   'P 1'
#
loop_
_entity.id
_entity.type
_entity.pdbx_description
1 polymer ?
#
loop_
_entity_poly.entity_id
_entity_poly.type
_entity_poly.pdbx_seq_one_letter_code
_entity_poly.pdbx_strand_id
1 'polypeptide(L)'
;MIMQDKLEKERIDAKNAVEEYVYEMRDKLSGVYEKFVNEDDRNSFILKLEDTENWLYEDGEDQPKQVYIDKLTDLKNLGQPIQTRYQEFEDRPKAFEELGKQVQLYMKVINAFKNKVCN
;
A
#
# COMPACT_ATOMS: atom_id res chain seq x y z
N MET A 1 -0.38 -30.44 21.94
CA MET A 1 -0.01 -29.11 22.46
C MET A 1 0.61 -28.26 21.35
N ILE A 2 1.78 -28.61 20.79
CA ILE A 2 2.48 -27.80 19.76
C ILE A 2 1.60 -27.30 18.58
N MET A 3 0.70 -28.14 18.03
CA MET A 3 -0.12 -27.73 16.88
C MET A 3 -1.29 -26.80 17.25
N GLN A 4 -1.86 -26.94 18.46
CA GLN A 4 -2.89 -26.04 18.96
C GLN A 4 -2.29 -24.68 19.29
N ASP A 5 -1.12 -24.66 19.94
CA ASP A 5 -0.38 -23.44 20.25
C ASP A 5 -0.01 -22.67 18.98
N LYS A 6 0.35 -23.38 17.89
CA LYS A 6 0.64 -22.77 16.59
C LYS A 6 -0.61 -22.14 15.96
N LEU A 7 -1.75 -22.82 15.98
CA LEU A 7 -3.00 -22.30 15.41
C LEU A 7 -3.48 -21.06 16.17
N GLU A 8 -3.36 -21.09 17.50
CA GLU A 8 -3.70 -19.95 18.35
C GLU A 8 -2.79 -18.75 18.07
N LYS A 9 -1.48 -18.99 17.96
CA LYS A 9 -0.54 -17.94 17.57
C LYS A 9 -0.90 -17.32 16.21
N GLU A 10 -1.15 -18.14 15.20
CA GLU A 10 -1.50 -17.66 13.87
C GLU A 10 -2.82 -16.87 13.85
N ARG A 11 -3.76 -17.17 14.76
CA ARG A 11 -4.99 -16.41 14.94
C ARG A 11 -4.71 -15.04 15.54
N ILE A 12 -3.91 -14.98 16.61
CA ILE A 12 -3.49 -13.74 17.25
C ILE A 12 -2.71 -12.86 16.27
N ASP A 13 -1.78 -13.44 15.51
CA ASP A 13 -1.01 -12.73 14.48
C ASP A 13 -1.95 -12.13 13.41
N ALA A 14 -3.00 -12.86 13.00
CA ALA A 14 -3.98 -12.36 12.04
C ALA A 14 -4.83 -11.21 12.61
N LYS A 15 -5.24 -11.29 13.89
CA LYS A 15 -5.96 -10.21 14.59
C LYS A 15 -5.10 -8.95 14.67
N ASN A 16 -3.86 -9.09 15.12
CA ASN A 16 -2.90 -7.99 15.23
C ASN A 16 -2.63 -7.33 13.87
N ALA A 17 -2.58 -8.11 12.78
CA ALA A 17 -2.39 -7.57 11.43
C ALA A 17 -3.58 -6.70 10.97
N VAL A 18 -4.81 -7.01 11.40
CA VAL A 18 -5.98 -6.14 11.15
C VAL A 18 -5.86 -4.85 11.95
N GLU A 19 -5.54 -4.96 13.24
CA GLU A 19 -5.40 -3.81 14.14
C GLU A 19 -4.31 -2.84 13.65
N GLU A 20 -3.12 -3.35 13.34
CA GLU A 20 -2.01 -2.56 12.79
C GLU A 20 -2.41 -1.86 11.48
N TYR A 21 -3.06 -2.59 10.57
CA TYR A 21 -3.52 -2.01 9.31
C TYR A 21 -4.55 -0.89 9.50
N VAL A 22 -5.47 -1.06 10.46
CA VAL A 22 -6.48 -0.05 10.78
C VAL A 22 -5.84 1.25 11.28
N TYR A 23 -4.90 1.13 12.23
CA TYR A 23 -4.18 2.30 12.76
C TYR A 23 -3.32 2.97 11.68
N GLU A 24 -2.51 2.19 10.96
CA GLU A 24 -1.62 2.71 9.92
C GLU A 24 -2.40 3.41 8.80
N MET A 25 -3.51 2.82 8.33
CA MET A 25 -4.29 3.41 7.26
C MET A 25 -5.03 4.67 7.69
N ARG A 26 -5.57 4.73 8.91
CA ARG A 26 -6.23 5.95 9.39
C ARG A 26 -5.26 7.13 9.45
N ASP A 27 -4.04 6.91 9.94
CA ASP A 27 -2.98 7.91 9.96
C ASP A 27 -2.62 8.36 8.53
N LYS A 28 -2.35 7.41 7.63
CA LYS A 28 -1.97 7.73 6.25
C LYS A 28 -3.07 8.44 5.47
N LEU A 29 -4.35 8.06 5.64
CA LEU A 29 -5.49 8.72 4.99
C LEU A 29 -5.66 10.17 5.42
N SER A 30 -5.28 10.49 6.66
CA SER A 30 -5.29 11.85 7.21
C SER A 30 -4.00 12.62 6.93
N GLY A 31 -3.00 11.96 6.34
CA GLY A 31 -1.68 12.52 6.04
C GLY A 31 -1.32 12.34 4.57
N VAL A 32 -0.37 11.45 4.29
CA VAL A 32 0.25 11.32 2.96
C VAL A 32 -0.72 10.91 1.86
N TYR A 33 -1.80 10.20 2.18
CA TYR A 33 -2.78 9.72 1.20
C TYR A 33 -3.91 10.70 0.93
N GLU A 34 -4.05 11.78 1.71
CA GLU A 34 -5.16 12.74 1.61
C GLU A 34 -5.36 13.25 0.18
N LYS A 35 -4.27 13.50 -0.57
CA LYS A 35 -4.29 14.03 -1.94
C LYS A 35 -4.53 12.97 -3.03
N PHE A 36 -4.57 11.69 -2.68
CA PHE A 36 -4.62 10.56 -3.61
C PHE A 36 -5.95 9.80 -3.57
N VAL A 37 -6.89 10.30 -2.78
CA VAL A 37 -8.24 9.77 -2.59
C VAL A 37 -9.25 10.90 -2.64
N ASN A 38 -10.46 10.64 -3.14
CA ASN A 38 -11.54 11.61 -3.11
C ASN A 38 -12.09 11.73 -1.67
N GLU A 39 -12.68 12.88 -1.32
CA GLU A 39 -13.17 13.11 0.05
C GLU A 39 -14.27 12.11 0.44
N ASP A 40 -15.21 11.82 -0.45
CA ASP A 40 -16.28 10.85 -0.21
C ASP A 40 -15.73 9.43 0.04
N ASP A 41 -14.80 8.98 -0.81
CA ASP A 41 -14.16 7.66 -0.69
C ASP A 41 -13.30 7.59 0.58
N ARG A 42 -12.60 8.68 0.93
CA ARG A 42 -11.79 8.78 2.14
C ARG A 42 -12.66 8.66 3.37
N ASN A 43 -13.74 9.43 3.44
CA ASN A 43 -14.66 9.44 4.58
C ASN A 43 -15.34 8.07 4.72
N SER A 44 -15.80 7.47 3.61
CA SER A 44 -16.36 6.12 3.61
C SER A 44 -15.36 5.08 4.11
N PHE A 45 -14.08 5.20 3.72
CA PHE A 45 -13.06 4.27 4.17
C PHE A 45 -12.68 4.48 5.64
N ILE A 46 -12.57 5.72 6.12
CA ILE A 46 -12.34 6.04 7.55
C ILE A 46 -13.45 5.42 8.41
N LEU A 47 -14.71 5.59 8.03
CA LEU A 47 -15.84 4.95 8.73
C LEU A 47 -15.71 3.43 8.76
N LYS A 48 -15.31 2.81 7.64
CA LYS A 48 -15.11 1.35 7.60
C LYS A 48 -13.94 0.89 8.48
N LEU A 49 -12.90 1.71 8.65
CA LEU A 49 -11.79 1.45 9.57
C LEU A 49 -12.25 1.59 11.03
N GLU A 50 -13.05 2.60 11.36
CA GLU A 50 -13.71 2.76 12.67
C GLU A 50 -14.62 1.59 13.01
N ASP A 51 -15.48 1.18 12.09
CA ASP A 51 -16.35 0.02 12.27
C ASP A 51 -15.55 -1.27 12.48
N THR A 52 -14.40 -1.41 11.81
CA THR A 52 -13.53 -2.58 11.97
C THR A 52 -12.79 -2.56 13.32
N GLU A 53 -12.36 -1.38 13.77
CA GLU A 53 -11.78 -1.19 15.11
C GLU A 53 -12.77 -1.56 16.20
N ASN A 54 -14.00 -1.02 16.13
CA ASN A 54 -15.07 -1.34 17.08
C ASN A 54 -15.38 -2.84 17.09
N TRP A 55 -15.47 -3.44 15.89
CA TRP A 55 -15.68 -4.87 15.76
C TRP A 55 -14.56 -5.70 16.43
N LEU A 56 -13.28 -5.31 16.34
CA LEU A 56 -12.17 -6.04 16.98
C LEU A 56 -12.30 -6.11 18.51
N TYR A 57 -12.94 -5.12 19.14
CA TYR A 57 -13.18 -5.05 20.59
C TYR A 57 -14.52 -5.68 21.02
N GLU A 58 -15.42 -5.95 20.08
CA GLU A 58 -16.72 -6.58 20.31
C GLU A 58 -16.74 -8.00 19.72
N ASP A 59 -17.52 -8.22 18.66
CA ASP A 59 -17.74 -9.52 18.03
C ASP A 59 -16.45 -10.17 17.47
N GLY A 60 -15.42 -9.37 17.25
CA GLY A 60 -14.12 -9.75 16.72
C GLY A 60 -13.13 -10.28 17.76
N GLU A 61 -13.49 -10.38 19.04
CA GLU A 61 -12.55 -10.82 20.08
C GLU A 61 -12.12 -12.29 19.89
N ASP A 62 -13.09 -13.18 19.60
CA ASP A 62 -12.91 -14.63 19.51
C ASP A 62 -13.39 -15.17 18.16
N GLN A 63 -12.75 -14.74 17.08
CA GLN A 63 -13.12 -15.17 15.72
C GLN A 63 -12.11 -16.15 15.12
N PRO A 64 -12.53 -17.01 14.19
CA PRO A 64 -11.62 -17.85 13.43
C PRO A 64 -10.60 -17.01 12.66
N LYS A 65 -9.37 -17.50 12.54
CA LYS A 65 -8.27 -16.87 11.76
C LYS A 65 -8.72 -16.35 10.39
N GLN A 66 -9.54 -17.13 9.69
CA GLN A 66 -10.00 -16.78 8.34
C GLN A 66 -10.80 -15.47 8.32
N VAL A 67 -11.59 -15.18 9.37
CA VAL A 67 -12.40 -13.96 9.45
C VAL A 67 -11.51 -12.72 9.50
N TYR A 68 -10.40 -12.77 10.27
CA TYR A 68 -9.42 -11.67 10.30
C TYR A 68 -8.72 -11.48 8.94
N ILE A 69 -8.40 -12.58 8.25
CA ILE A 69 -7.79 -12.53 6.91
C ILE A 69 -8.75 -11.89 5.90
N ASP A 70 -10.01 -12.29 5.92
CA ASP A 70 -11.03 -11.77 5.00
C ASP A 70 -11.27 -10.28 5.27
N LYS A 71 -11.39 -9.88 6.55
CA LYS A 71 -11.48 -8.46 6.94
C LYS A 71 -10.27 -7.66 6.46
N LEU A 72 -9.06 -8.15 6.68
CA LEU A 72 -7.84 -7.48 6.21
C LEU A 72 -7.83 -7.35 4.69
N THR A 73 -8.27 -8.38 3.98
CA THR A 73 -8.35 -8.38 2.52
C THR A 73 -9.35 -7.35 2.02
N ASP A 74 -10.53 -7.25 2.64
CA ASP A 74 -11.54 -6.25 2.32
C ASP A 74 -11.03 -4.81 2.52
N LEU A 75 -10.31 -4.56 3.61
CA LEU A 75 -9.70 -3.25 3.85
C LEU A 75 -8.59 -2.96 2.84
N LYS A 76 -7.75 -3.94 2.53
CA LYS A 76 -6.68 -3.81 1.51
C LYS A 76 -7.23 -3.56 0.12
N ASN A 77 -8.36 -4.15 -0.26
CA ASN A 77 -8.99 -3.90 -1.56
C ASN A 77 -9.35 -2.41 -1.76
N LEU A 78 -9.68 -1.70 -0.67
CA LEU A 78 -9.94 -0.26 -0.68
C LEU A 78 -8.66 0.57 -0.57
N GLY A 79 -7.70 0.14 0.26
CA GLY A 79 -6.46 0.88 0.48
C GLY A 79 -5.42 0.73 -0.65
N GLN A 80 -5.38 -0.42 -1.32
CA GLN A 80 -4.37 -0.73 -2.34
C GLN A 80 -4.38 0.27 -3.51
N PRO A 81 -5.54 0.66 -4.10
CA PRO A 81 -5.56 1.66 -5.15
C PRO A 81 -5.01 3.02 -4.70
N ILE A 82 -5.26 3.42 -3.45
CA ILE A 82 -4.77 4.68 -2.88
C ILE A 82 -3.26 4.64 -2.72
N GLN A 83 -2.74 3.55 -2.15
CA GLN A 83 -1.31 3.32 -1.99
C GLN A 83 -0.58 3.27 -3.34
N THR A 84 -1.17 2.62 -4.35
CA THR A 84 -0.61 2.57 -5.71
C THR A 84 -0.53 3.96 -6.32
N ARG A 85 -1.57 4.79 -6.21
CA ARG A 85 -1.52 6.19 -6.70
C ARG A 85 -0.42 7.01 -6.02
N TYR A 86 -0.26 6.85 -4.71
CA TYR A 86 0.82 7.49 -3.96
C TYR A 86 2.21 7.02 -4.43
N GLN A 87 2.42 5.71 -4.56
CA GLN A 87 3.68 5.16 -5.05
C GLN A 87 4.01 5.62 -6.46
N GLU A 88 3.02 5.61 -7.37
CA GLU A 88 3.20 6.11 -8.72
C GLU A 88 3.60 7.59 -8.74
N PHE A 89 3.04 8.41 -7.84
CA PHE A 89 3.41 9.82 -7.73
C PHE A 89 4.86 10.01 -7.29
N GLU A 90 5.33 9.20 -6.34
CA GLU A 90 6.71 9.25 -5.83
C GLU A 90 7.74 8.70 -6.84
N ASP A 91 7.36 7.67 -7.60
CA ASP A 91 8.30 6.93 -8.45
C ASP A 91 8.34 7.43 -9.88
N ARG A 92 7.26 8.01 -10.39
CA ARG A 92 7.20 8.52 -11.77
C ARG A 92 8.27 9.59 -12.06
N PRO A 93 8.55 10.59 -11.19
CA PRO A 93 9.62 11.56 -11.43
C PRO A 93 11.00 10.91 -11.53
N LYS A 94 11.29 9.93 -10.67
CA LYS A 94 12.56 9.18 -10.69
C LYS A 94 12.71 8.38 -11.97
N ALA A 95 11.64 7.72 -12.41
CA ALA A 95 11.61 7.00 -13.68
C ALA A 95 11.85 7.92 -14.89
N PHE A 96 11.26 9.13 -14.88
CA PHE A 96 11.52 10.14 -15.92
C PHE A 96 12.96 10.65 -15.92
N GLU A 97 13.54 10.88 -14.73
CA GLU A 97 14.93 11.30 -14.62
C GLU A 97 15.88 10.23 -15.17
N GLU A 98 15.65 8.97 -14.81
CA GLU A 98 16.44 7.84 -15.30
C GLU A 98 16.33 7.69 -16.81
N LEU A 99 15.11 7.77 -17.36
CA LEU A 99 14.90 7.78 -18.80
C LEU A 99 15.66 8.92 -19.48
N GLY A 100 15.61 10.13 -18.91
CA GLY A 100 16.35 11.29 -19.40
C GLY A 100 17.86 11.05 -19.44
N LYS A 101 18.43 10.44 -18.40
CA LYS A 101 19.85 10.06 -18.36
C LYS A 101 20.22 9.09 -19.47
N GLN A 102 19.41 8.05 -19.68
CA GLN A 102 19.64 7.07 -20.73
C GLN A 102 19.57 7.70 -22.12
N VAL A 103 18.57 8.57 -22.37
CA VAL A 103 18.46 9.31 -23.64
C VAL A 103 19.69 10.18 -23.89
N GLN A 104 20.16 10.91 -22.88
CA GLN A 104 21.38 11.74 -22.99
C GLN A 104 22.63 10.89 -23.30
N LEU A 105 22.74 9.71 -22.68
CA LEU A 105 23.83 8.78 -22.96
C LEU A 105 23.82 8.32 -24.42
N TYR A 106 22.65 7.89 -24.93
CA TYR A 106 22.51 7.47 -26.33
C TYR A 106 22.80 8.61 -27.30
N MET A 107 22.32 9.83 -27.02
CA MET A 107 22.63 11.01 -27.84
C MET A 107 24.13 11.27 -27.93
N LYS A 108 24.86 11.17 -26.81
CA LYS A 108 26.33 11.33 -26.79
C LYS A 108 27.02 10.28 -27.67
N VAL A 109 26.59 9.02 -27.59
CA VAL A 109 27.14 7.93 -28.41
C VAL A 109 26.88 8.16 -29.90
N ILE A 110 25.65 8.51 -30.27
CA ILE A 110 25.27 8.79 -31.67
C ILE A 110 26.08 9.98 -32.21
N ASN A 111 26.21 11.06 -31.44
CA ASN A 111 26.97 12.23 -31.86
C ASN A 111 28.47 11.92 -32.02
N ALA A 112 29.05 11.13 -31.10
CA ALA A 112 30.43 10.67 -31.23
C ALA A 112 30.65 9.83 -32.51
N PHE A 113 29.69 8.96 -32.85
CA PHE A 113 29.76 8.18 -34.09
C PHE A 113 29.66 9.06 -35.34
N LYS A 114 28.69 9.98 -35.39
CA LYS A 114 28.56 10.93 -36.52
C LYS A 114 29.83 11.75 -36.74
N ASN A 115 30.42 12.27 -35.65
CA ASN A 115 31.66 13.05 -35.72
C ASN A 115 32.88 12.23 -36.18
N LYS A 116 32.84 10.91 -36.01
CA LYS A 116 33.91 9.99 -36.46
C LYS A 116 33.72 9.51 -37.90
N VAL A 117 32.50 9.53 -38.44
CA VAL A 117 32.20 9.12 -39.82
C VAL A 117 32.32 10.30 -40.81
N CYS A 118 32.13 11.53 -40.33
CA CYS A 118 32.25 12.76 -41.15
C CYS A 118 33.66 13.39 -41.17
N ASN A 119 34.63 12.80 -40.46
CA ASN A 119 36.06 13.12 -40.53
C ASN A 119 36.82 11.93 -41.11
#